data_AF-A0A0H1QZT1-F1
#
_entry.id   AF-A0A0H1QZT1-F1
#
_cell.length_a   1.000
_cell.length_b   1.000
_cell.length_c   1.000
_cell.angle_alpha   90.00
_cell.angle_beta   90.00
_cell.angle_gamma   90.00
#
_symmetry.space_group_name_H-M   'P 1'
#
loop_
_entity.id
_entity.type
_entity.pdbx_description
1 polymer ?
#
loop_
_entity_poly.entity_id
_entity_poly.type
_entity_poly.pdbx_seq_one_letter_code
_entity_poly.pdbx_strand_id
1 'polypeptide(L)'
;MNFRLLSTLIVLLLAFSLSAACTGSGDPADPTTPRATATVGETPVATTTAVSLAPGPTQTAPPGKEVAFGIEPGYPSRFTHDLTITFGGGKGQDYVTHIDVRVTKSTGEVITDTLEPIRGDEIVIQQAKGENRVEITVSFVTGGTFKVKDQIVEVP
;
A
#
# COMPACT_ATOMS: atom_id res chain seq x y z
N MET A 1 -47.50 -8.26 18.76
CA MET A 1 -46.38 -8.83 17.97
C MET A 1 -46.96 -10.01 17.19
N ASN A 2 -47.04 -9.89 15.87
CA ASN A 2 -47.88 -10.77 15.06
C ASN A 2 -47.16 -12.10 14.86
N PHE A 3 -47.51 -13.13 15.64
CA PHE A 3 -46.85 -14.44 15.64
C PHE A 3 -46.78 -15.08 14.23
N ARG A 4 -47.72 -14.70 13.34
CA ARG A 4 -47.74 -15.11 11.93
C ARG A 4 -46.62 -14.48 11.09
N LEU A 5 -46.24 -13.23 11.35
CA LEU A 5 -45.14 -12.53 10.68
C LEU A 5 -43.76 -13.07 11.10
N LEU A 6 -43.63 -13.47 12.37
CA LEU A 6 -42.41 -14.10 12.88
C LEU A 6 -42.19 -15.48 12.25
N SER A 7 -43.26 -16.27 12.10
CA SER A 7 -43.20 -17.57 11.42
C SER A 7 -42.82 -17.46 9.95
N THR A 8 -43.33 -16.46 9.22
CA THR A 8 -42.97 -16.25 7.81
C THR A 8 -41.52 -15.80 7.64
N LEU A 9 -41.01 -14.98 8.57
CA LEU A 9 -39.62 -14.52 8.56
C LEU A 9 -38.64 -15.69 8.82
N ILE A 10 -38.97 -16.57 9.76
CA ILE A 10 -38.14 -17.75 10.10
C ILE A 10 -38.09 -18.74 8.93
N VAL A 11 -39.22 -19.02 8.27
CA VAL A 11 -39.26 -19.91 7.11
C VAL A 11 -38.47 -19.32 5.94
N LEU A 12 -38.54 -18.00 5.72
CA LEU A 12 -37.76 -17.31 4.69
C LEU A 12 -36.25 -17.37 4.97
N LEU A 13 -35.82 -17.20 6.23
CA LEU A 13 -34.42 -17.26 6.65
C LEU A 13 -33.82 -18.67 6.50
N LEU A 14 -34.59 -19.72 6.80
CA LEU A 14 -34.17 -21.11 6.57
C LEU A 14 -34.05 -21.47 5.07
N ALA A 15 -34.85 -20.84 4.20
CA ALA A 15 -34.78 -21.07 2.76
C ALA A 15 -33.50 -20.49 2.13
N PHE A 16 -32.93 -19.41 2.71
CA PHE A 16 -31.72 -18.77 2.21
C PHE A 16 -30.41 -19.43 2.67
N SER A 17 -30.43 -20.32 3.66
CA SER A 17 -29.21 -20.91 4.24
C SER A 17 -28.61 -22.11 3.47
N LEU A 18 -29.15 -22.49 2.31
CA LEU A 18 -28.72 -23.69 1.56
C LEU A 18 -27.80 -23.44 0.34
N SER A 19 -27.32 -22.21 0.12
CA SER A 19 -26.49 -21.86 -1.05
C SER A 19 -24.97 -21.87 -0.81
N ALA A 20 -24.48 -22.43 0.30
CA ALA A 20 -23.04 -22.68 0.50
C ALA A 20 -22.69 -24.16 0.29
N ALA A 21 -22.83 -24.64 -0.95
CA ALA A 21 -22.33 -25.93 -1.39
C ALA A 21 -21.54 -25.78 -2.69
N CYS A 22 -20.39 -25.10 -2.64
CA CYS A 22 -19.36 -25.28 -3.67
C CYS A 22 -18.66 -26.61 -3.39
N THR A 23 -19.09 -27.63 -4.14
CA THR A 23 -18.47 -28.94 -4.20
C THR A 23 -17.02 -28.80 -4.69
N GLY A 24 -16.06 -29.18 -3.84
CA GLY A 24 -14.70 -29.41 -4.28
C GLY A 24 -14.68 -30.53 -5.32
N SER A 25 -14.29 -30.17 -6.55
CA SER A 25 -14.00 -31.15 -7.59
C SER A 25 -12.52 -31.50 -7.49
N GLY A 26 -12.22 -32.75 -7.14
CA GLY A 26 -10.87 -33.30 -7.06
C GLY A 26 -10.95 -34.82 -7.20
N ASP A 27 -10.75 -35.26 -8.44
CA ASP A 27 -10.70 -36.60 -9.06
C ASP A 27 -10.18 -37.77 -8.20
N PRO A 28 -10.66 -39.02 -8.41
CA PRO A 28 -10.09 -40.21 -7.79
C PRO A 28 -8.71 -40.55 -8.38
N ALA A 29 -7.76 -40.84 -7.51
CA ALA A 29 -6.42 -41.30 -7.88
C ALA A 29 -6.48 -42.66 -8.58
N ASP A 30 -5.90 -42.73 -9.79
CA ASP A 30 -5.47 -43.96 -10.45
C ASP A 30 -3.95 -43.84 -10.73
N PRO A 31 -3.11 -44.86 -10.47
CA PRO A 31 -1.67 -44.71 -10.40
C PRO A 31 -1.00 -45.23 -11.67
N THR A 32 -0.69 -44.39 -12.65
CA THR A 32 0.41 -44.59 -13.64
C THR A 32 0.54 -43.33 -14.52
N THR A 33 1.21 -42.29 -14.04
CA THR A 33 1.76 -41.21 -14.89
C THR A 33 3.00 -40.62 -14.22
N PRO A 34 4.11 -40.36 -14.94
CA PRO A 34 5.32 -39.81 -14.32
C PRO A 34 5.03 -38.43 -13.72
N ARG A 35 5.32 -38.30 -12.42
CA ARG A 35 5.25 -37.04 -11.67
C ARG A 35 6.20 -36.03 -12.30
N ALA A 36 5.65 -35.03 -12.97
CA ALA A 36 6.39 -33.83 -13.31
C ALA A 36 6.87 -33.18 -12.00
N THR A 37 8.19 -33.08 -11.85
CA THR A 37 8.84 -32.32 -10.79
C THR A 37 8.30 -30.90 -10.83
N ALA A 38 7.64 -30.47 -9.75
CA ALA A 38 7.29 -29.07 -9.55
C ALA A 38 8.60 -28.28 -9.47
N THR A 39 8.93 -27.55 -10.54
CA THR A 39 9.97 -26.54 -10.52
C THR A 39 9.58 -25.51 -9.47
N VAL A 40 10.46 -25.38 -8.48
CA VAL A 40 10.45 -24.37 -7.42
C VAL A 40 10.17 -23.00 -8.03
N GLY A 41 9.21 -22.28 -7.44
CA GLY A 41 8.88 -20.92 -7.83
C GLY A 41 10.14 -20.06 -7.88
N GLU A 42 10.25 -19.29 -8.96
CA GLU A 42 11.31 -18.31 -9.13
C GLU A 42 11.30 -17.35 -7.94
N THR A 43 12.32 -17.46 -7.08
CA THR A 43 12.68 -16.41 -6.14
C THR A 43 12.82 -15.12 -6.94
N PRO A 44 12.17 -14.01 -6.56
CA PRO A 44 12.37 -12.73 -7.24
C PRO A 44 13.86 -12.40 -7.18
N VAL A 45 14.50 -12.32 -8.34
CA VAL A 45 15.86 -11.80 -8.44
C VAL A 45 15.79 -10.36 -7.93
N ALA A 46 16.46 -10.09 -6.81
CA ALA A 46 16.62 -8.73 -6.33
C ALA A 46 17.41 -7.96 -7.40
N THR A 47 16.71 -7.18 -8.23
CA THR A 47 17.34 -6.16 -9.06
C THR A 47 18.02 -5.19 -8.11
N THR A 48 19.35 -5.30 -7.96
CA THR A 48 20.19 -4.28 -7.31
C THR A 48 20.14 -3.02 -8.15
N THR A 49 19.05 -2.27 -8.01
CA THR A 49 18.91 -0.92 -8.50
C THR A 49 19.92 -0.09 -7.73
N ALA A 50 20.86 0.55 -8.43
CA ALA A 50 21.81 1.45 -7.79
C ALA A 50 21.04 2.47 -6.93
N VAL A 51 21.33 2.44 -5.63
CA VAL A 51 20.69 3.30 -4.65
C VAL A 51 21.24 4.71 -4.83
N SER A 52 20.37 5.68 -5.15
CA SER A 52 20.76 7.07 -5.43
C SER A 52 20.07 8.03 -4.48
N LEU A 53 20.88 8.85 -3.81
CA LEU A 53 20.45 9.99 -3.00
C LEU A 53 20.38 11.29 -3.82
N ALA A 54 20.34 11.22 -5.15
CA ALA A 54 20.06 12.38 -5.99
C ALA A 54 18.55 12.45 -6.29
N PRO A 55 17.87 13.58 -6.00
CA PRO A 55 16.48 13.76 -6.39
C PRO A 55 16.28 13.59 -7.89
N GLY A 56 15.20 12.90 -8.26
CA GLY A 56 14.74 12.77 -9.63
C GLY A 56 13.73 13.86 -10.02
N PRO A 57 13.24 13.84 -11.27
CA PRO A 57 12.19 14.76 -11.70
C PRO A 57 10.88 14.48 -10.97
N THR A 58 10.22 15.56 -10.52
CA THR A 58 8.85 15.52 -10.01
C THR A 58 7.86 15.96 -11.08
N GLN A 59 6.59 15.62 -10.89
CA GLN A 59 5.49 15.94 -11.78
C GLN A 59 4.43 16.72 -11.01
N THR A 60 3.88 17.74 -11.66
CA THR A 60 2.75 18.49 -11.12
C THR A 60 1.48 17.63 -11.22
N ALA A 61 0.74 17.54 -10.13
CA ALA A 61 -0.57 16.89 -10.15
C ALA A 61 -1.51 17.59 -11.15
N PRO A 62 -2.49 16.87 -11.74
CA PRO A 62 -3.46 17.49 -12.64
C PRO A 62 -4.17 18.69 -11.97
N PRO A 63 -4.56 19.73 -12.74
CA PRO A 63 -5.23 20.90 -12.17
C PRO A 63 -6.48 20.54 -11.36
N GLY A 64 -6.60 21.09 -10.14
CA GLY A 64 -7.68 20.78 -9.21
C GLY A 64 -7.52 19.43 -8.48
N LYS A 65 -6.44 18.69 -8.74
CA LYS A 65 -6.12 17.42 -8.08
C LYS A 65 -4.88 17.52 -7.19
N GLU A 66 -4.60 18.70 -6.66
CA GLU A 66 -3.44 18.92 -5.82
C GLU A 66 -3.61 18.26 -4.45
N VAL A 67 -2.54 17.63 -3.97
CA VAL A 67 -2.42 17.02 -2.64
C VAL A 67 -1.12 17.46 -1.97
N ALA A 68 -1.09 17.40 -0.65
CA ALA A 68 0.03 17.84 0.18
C ALA A 68 0.54 16.71 1.07
N PHE A 69 1.82 16.79 1.43
CA PHE A 69 2.51 15.86 2.32
C PHE A 69 3.30 16.63 3.36
N GLY A 70 3.18 16.23 4.63
CA GLY A 70 4.08 16.62 5.70
C GLY A 70 5.26 15.66 5.74
N ILE A 71 6.47 16.18 5.94
CA ILE A 71 7.67 15.38 6.14
C ILE A 71 8.44 15.97 7.32
N GLU A 72 8.52 15.21 8.41
CA GLU A 72 8.93 15.69 9.73
C GLU A 72 10.17 14.94 10.20
N PRO A 73 11.36 15.55 10.10
CA PRO A 73 12.60 14.93 10.56
C PRO A 73 12.75 15.00 12.09
N GLY A 74 13.13 13.87 12.68
CA GLY A 74 13.34 13.69 14.12
C GLY A 74 12.04 13.55 14.92
N TYR A 75 10.95 13.10 14.29
CA TYR A 75 9.65 12.84 14.90
C TYR A 75 9.20 11.40 14.58
N PRO A 76 8.59 10.65 15.52
CA PRO A 76 8.19 11.06 16.87
C PRO A 76 9.33 11.17 17.88
N SER A 77 10.49 10.57 17.60
CA SER A 77 11.61 10.53 18.53
C SER A 77 12.90 11.07 17.91
N ARG A 78 13.40 12.14 18.51
CA ARG A 78 14.72 12.74 18.23
C ARG A 78 15.87 11.80 18.66
N PHE A 79 15.62 10.91 19.62
CA PHE A 79 16.64 10.00 20.15
C PHE A 79 16.90 8.82 19.21
N THR A 80 15.85 8.29 18.60
CA THR A 80 15.94 7.24 17.58
C THR A 80 16.14 7.80 16.18
N HIS A 81 16.11 9.13 16.02
CA HIS A 81 16.30 9.80 14.74
C HIS A 81 15.25 9.36 13.71
N ASP A 82 13.97 9.38 14.10
CA ASP A 82 12.88 8.93 13.24
C ASP A 82 12.50 9.99 12.19
N LEU A 83 11.89 9.55 11.09
CA LEU A 83 11.34 10.41 10.04
C LEU A 83 9.88 10.05 9.80
N THR A 84 8.99 11.02 9.99
CA THR A 84 7.55 10.81 9.76
C THR A 84 7.13 11.45 8.45
N ILE A 85 6.29 10.74 7.69
CA ILE A 85 5.69 11.23 6.45
C ILE A 85 4.18 11.12 6.60
N THR A 86 3.49 12.24 6.46
CA THR A 86 2.05 12.35 6.72
C THR A 86 1.32 12.83 5.47
N PHE A 87 0.19 12.22 5.15
CA PHE A 87 -0.68 12.71 4.09
C PHE A 87 -1.49 13.92 4.57
N GLY A 88 -1.23 15.09 3.99
CA GLY A 88 -1.91 16.35 4.33
C GLY A 88 -3.29 16.53 3.68
N GLY A 89 -3.69 15.61 2.79
CA GLY A 89 -4.89 15.75 1.97
C GLY A 89 -4.75 16.83 0.89
N GLY A 90 -5.86 17.37 0.41
CA GLY A 90 -5.88 18.44 -0.58
C GLY A 90 -7.16 18.43 -1.41
N LYS A 91 -7.24 19.31 -2.41
CA LYS A 91 -8.39 19.37 -3.34
C LYS A 91 -8.55 18.06 -4.13
N GLY A 92 -7.43 17.39 -4.39
CA GLY A 92 -7.38 16.15 -5.15
C GLY A 92 -7.63 14.87 -4.37
N GLN A 93 -7.80 14.93 -3.04
CA GLN A 93 -7.83 13.74 -2.19
C GLN A 93 -8.87 12.70 -2.62
N ASP A 94 -10.09 13.13 -2.95
CA ASP A 94 -11.18 12.24 -3.38
C ASP A 94 -10.89 11.51 -4.70
N TYR A 95 -9.87 11.95 -5.43
CA TYR A 95 -9.44 11.35 -6.69
C TYR A 95 -8.22 10.44 -6.52
N VAL A 96 -7.62 10.35 -5.34
CA VAL A 96 -6.45 9.50 -5.08
C VAL A 96 -6.89 8.07 -4.86
N THR A 97 -6.26 7.12 -5.56
CA THR A 97 -6.46 5.68 -5.37
C THR A 97 -5.35 5.05 -4.56
N HIS A 98 -4.12 5.55 -4.70
CA HIS A 98 -2.96 4.98 -4.06
C HIS A 98 -1.88 6.04 -3.82
N ILE A 99 -1.15 5.89 -2.72
CA ILE A 99 0.00 6.71 -2.37
C ILE A 99 1.13 5.77 -2.00
N ASP A 100 2.13 5.69 -2.88
CA ASP A 100 3.37 4.96 -2.63
C ASP A 100 4.42 5.90 -2.06
N VAL A 101 5.04 5.49 -0.96
CA VAL A 101 6.18 6.18 -0.37
C VAL A 101 7.39 5.28 -0.43
N ARG A 102 8.47 5.78 -1.01
CA ARG A 102 9.78 5.12 -1.01
C ARG A 102 10.79 6.02 -0.32
N VAL A 103 11.42 5.51 0.72
CA VAL A 103 12.47 6.19 1.46
C VAL A 103 13.77 5.42 1.29
N THR A 104 14.78 6.10 0.79
CA THR A 104 16.15 5.59 0.75
C THR A 104 16.93 6.26 1.87
N LYS A 105 17.35 5.48 2.87
CA LYS A 105 18.15 5.98 3.99
C LYS A 105 19.59 6.27 3.58
N SER A 106 20.27 7.06 4.40
CA SER A 106 21.70 7.33 4.30
C SER A 106 22.56 6.05 4.32
N THR A 107 22.06 5.00 5.00
CA THR A 107 22.68 3.66 5.08
C THR A 107 22.59 2.88 3.75
N GLY A 108 21.80 3.36 2.80
CA GLY A 108 21.47 2.65 1.57
C GLY A 108 20.27 1.71 1.69
N GLU A 109 19.70 1.55 2.89
CA GLU A 109 18.46 0.79 3.10
C GLU A 109 17.29 1.49 2.39
N VAL A 110 16.50 0.71 1.64
CA VAL A 110 15.31 1.21 0.95
C VAL A 110 14.08 0.64 1.65
N ILE A 111 13.22 1.54 2.10
CA ILE A 111 11.92 1.22 2.69
C ILE A 111 10.83 1.69 1.73
N THR A 112 9.86 0.82 1.49
CA THR A 112 8.66 1.13 0.70
C THR A 112 7.44 0.86 1.54
N ASP A 113 6.54 1.83 1.58
CA ASP A 113 5.28 1.73 2.31
C ASP A 113 4.20 2.52 1.58
N THR A 114 2.96 2.42 2.05
CA THR A 114 1.80 3.06 1.42
C THR A 114 1.04 3.89 2.45
N LEU A 115 0.53 5.05 2.02
CA LEU A 115 -0.39 5.85 2.82
C LEU A 115 -1.82 5.66 2.31
N GLU A 116 -2.78 5.58 3.23
CA GLU A 116 -4.19 5.72 2.89
C GLU A 116 -4.47 7.16 2.44
N PRO A 117 -5.36 7.38 1.46
CA PRO A 117 -5.76 8.73 1.04
C PRO A 117 -6.71 9.39 2.06
N ILE A 118 -6.41 9.23 3.35
CA ILE A 118 -7.13 9.81 4.49
C ILE A 118 -6.20 10.84 5.13
N ARG A 119 -6.64 12.10 5.19
CA ARG A 119 -5.84 13.18 5.80
C ARG A 119 -5.42 12.79 7.22
N GLY A 120 -4.13 12.92 7.48
CA GLY A 120 -3.53 12.61 8.77
C GLY A 120 -2.97 11.19 8.86
N ASP A 121 -3.19 10.34 7.85
CA ASP A 121 -2.49 9.06 7.79
C ASP A 121 -0.99 9.27 7.67
N GLU A 122 -0.21 8.44 8.37
CA GLU A 122 1.23 8.62 8.50
C GLU A 122 2.00 7.31 8.54
N ILE A 123 3.24 7.36 8.07
CA ILE A 123 4.23 6.31 8.26
C ILE A 123 5.44 6.87 9.01
N VAL A 124 6.02 6.05 9.86
CA VAL A 124 7.21 6.39 10.65
C VAL A 124 8.38 5.52 10.21
N ILE A 125 9.39 6.16 9.65
CA ILE A 125 10.66 5.53 9.29
C ILE A 125 11.60 5.61 10.48
N GLN A 126 11.81 4.48 11.13
CA GLN A 126 12.68 4.39 12.30
C GLN A 126 14.17 4.46 11.90
N GLN A 127 14.99 5.03 12.78
CA GLN A 127 16.45 5.05 12.63
C GLN A 127 16.89 5.67 11.28
N ALA A 128 16.31 6.81 10.93
CA ALA A 128 16.51 7.51 9.67
C ALA A 128 17.60 8.59 9.75
N LYS A 129 18.60 8.45 10.63
CA LYS A 129 19.64 9.47 10.82
C LYS A 129 20.38 9.83 9.52
N GLY A 130 20.63 11.13 9.30
CA GLY A 130 21.37 11.65 8.15
C GLY A 130 20.46 11.99 6.96
N GLU A 131 21.02 11.98 5.75
CA GLU A 131 20.29 12.32 4.52
C GLU A 131 19.45 11.14 4.03
N ASN A 132 18.14 11.37 3.86
CA ASN A 132 17.22 10.39 3.32
C ASN A 132 16.56 10.95 2.06
N ARG A 133 16.51 10.17 0.99
CA ARG A 133 15.72 10.52 -0.18
C ARG A 133 14.30 10.01 -0.02
N VAL A 134 13.35 10.93 -0.01
CA VAL A 134 11.92 10.65 0.09
C VAL A 134 11.28 10.85 -1.28
N GLU A 135 10.72 9.78 -1.82
CA GLU A 135 9.97 9.75 -3.06
C GLU A 135 8.51 9.43 -2.75
N ILE A 136 7.57 10.27 -3.18
CA ILE A 136 6.13 10.05 -3.02
C ILE A 136 5.48 10.07 -4.39
N THR A 137 4.79 8.97 -4.68
CA THR A 137 4.08 8.74 -5.94
C THR A 137 2.59 8.60 -5.66
N VAL A 138 1.77 9.32 -6.41
CA VAL A 138 0.32 9.37 -6.21
C VAL A 138 -0.37 8.91 -7.48
N SER A 139 -1.25 7.91 -7.33
CA SER A 139 -2.13 7.44 -8.39
C SER A 139 -3.51 8.04 -8.24
N PHE A 140 -4.08 8.49 -9.36
CA PHE A 140 -5.42 9.05 -9.41
C PHE A 140 -6.39 8.14 -10.17
N VAL A 141 -7.68 8.20 -9.82
CA VAL A 141 -8.79 7.48 -10.48
C VAL A 141 -8.86 7.75 -12.00
N THR A 142 -8.28 8.87 -12.46
CA THR A 142 -8.20 9.21 -13.88
C THR A 142 -7.12 8.43 -14.64
N GLY A 143 -6.45 7.45 -13.98
CA GLY A 143 -5.50 6.53 -14.59
C GLY A 143 -4.05 7.03 -14.67
N GLY A 144 -3.73 8.16 -14.03
CA GLY A 144 -2.38 8.74 -14.02
C GLY A 144 -1.67 8.52 -12.68
N THR A 145 -0.39 8.18 -12.74
CA THR A 145 0.50 8.04 -11.59
C THR A 145 1.60 9.09 -11.68
N PHE A 146 1.76 9.90 -10.64
CA PHE A 146 2.64 11.07 -10.65
C PHE A 146 3.57 11.04 -9.44
N LYS A 147 4.87 11.18 -9.68
CA LYS A 147 5.83 11.42 -8.59
C LYS A 147 5.75 12.88 -8.15
N VAL A 148 5.00 13.14 -7.10
CA VAL A 148 4.68 14.51 -6.63
C VAL A 148 5.73 15.05 -5.66
N LYS A 149 6.49 14.17 -5.00
CA LYS A 149 7.65 14.53 -4.17
C LYS A 149 8.84 13.64 -4.49
N ASP A 150 10.01 14.27 -4.56
CA ASP A 150 11.32 13.64 -4.63
C ASP A 150 12.31 14.64 -4.05
N GLN A 151 12.70 14.47 -2.78
CA GLN A 151 13.56 15.42 -2.08
C GLN A 151 14.46 14.73 -1.05
N ILE A 152 15.58 15.37 -0.72
CA ILE A 152 16.45 14.96 0.38
C ILE A 152 15.96 15.61 1.67
N VAL A 153 15.84 14.79 2.72
CA VAL A 153 15.47 15.20 4.05
C VAL A 153 16.56 14.75 5.02
N GLU A 154 17.20 15.74 5.63
CA GLU A 154 18.20 15.51 6.68
C GLU A 154 17.50 15.32 8.03
N VAL A 155 17.79 14.19 8.68
CA VAL A 155 17.36 13.91 10.05
C VAL A 155 18.56 14.12 10.98
N PRO A 156 18.49 15.08 11.92
CA PRO A 156 19.58 15.40 12.85
C PRO A 156 19.79 14.28 13.86
#